data_AF-A0A7W0QYW3-F1
#
_entry.id   AF-A0A7W0QYW3-F1
#
_cell.length_a   1.000
_cell.length_b   1.000
_cell.length_c   1.000
_cell.angle_alpha   90.00
_cell.angle_beta   90.00
_cell.angle_gamma   90.00
#
_symmetry.space_group_name_H-M   'P 1'
#
loop_
_entity.id
_entity.type
_entity.pdbx_description
1 polymer ?
#
loop_
_entity_poly.entity_id
_entity_poly.type
_entity_poly.pdbx_seq_one_letter_code
_entity_poly.pdbx_strand_id
1 'polypeptide(L)'
;LVLLVAVVLGAAAAVGRQGFDAMVQSHEPASAFGRTFAGSETWFQLAWVGGALIATASSLNIRLAMAALAVALIPAAWLYERAIRVAARETTAATNAPTEPLVAARNRVRLAVHWLALGQPGPAVVELQGAIDLARLAGRDPDPAVAARVERLRQAALTRQPFEVGALAGLIAEVTTLSAPRPDEATPTHPPSGTTVEPVTDQPDEPLANVRSTTDQLRSER
;
A
#
# COMPACT_ATOMS: atom_id res chain seq x y z
N LEU A 1 13.27 -13.52 -37.04
CA LEU A 1 13.04 -12.21 -36.38
C LEU A 1 11.55 -11.95 -36.13
N VAL A 2 10.71 -11.86 -37.17
CA VAL A 2 9.27 -11.57 -37.01
C VAL A 2 8.55 -12.56 -36.07
N LEU A 3 8.83 -13.86 -36.20
CA LEU A 3 8.30 -14.89 -35.30
C LEU A 3 8.69 -14.64 -33.83
N LEU A 4 9.98 -14.34 -33.59
CA LEU A 4 10.47 -14.06 -32.24
C LEU A 4 9.78 -12.83 -31.65
N VAL A 5 9.62 -11.77 -32.45
CA VAL A 5 8.89 -10.56 -32.02
C VAL A 5 7.43 -10.88 -31.71
N ALA A 6 6.75 -11.67 -32.55
CA ALA A 6 5.37 -12.08 -32.30
C ALA A 6 5.23 -12.91 -31.02
N VAL A 7 6.15 -13.85 -30.78
CA VAL A 7 6.16 -14.67 -29.55
C VAL A 7 6.41 -13.80 -28.31
N VAL A 8 7.42 -12.93 -28.35
CA VAL A 8 7.74 -12.05 -27.21
C VAL A 8 6.60 -11.09 -26.91
N LEU A 9 6.02 -10.45 -27.94
CA LEU A 9 4.86 -9.55 -27.75
C LEU A 9 3.63 -10.30 -27.24
N GLY A 10 3.35 -11.49 -27.79
CA GLY A 10 2.23 -12.32 -27.35
C GLY A 10 2.38 -12.73 -25.88
N ALA A 11 3.57 -13.19 -25.49
CA ALA A 11 3.88 -13.54 -24.11
C ALA A 11 3.77 -12.31 -23.18
N ALA A 12 4.35 -11.17 -23.58
CA ALA A 12 4.26 -9.93 -22.80
C ALA A 12 2.82 -9.45 -22.62
N ALA A 13 1.98 -9.53 -23.66
CA ALA A 13 0.58 -9.18 -23.59
C ALA A 13 -0.21 -10.11 -22.65
N ALA A 14 0.05 -11.43 -22.72
CA ALA A 14 -0.58 -12.41 -21.84
C ALA A 14 -0.21 -12.19 -20.36
N VAL A 15 1.08 -12.01 -20.07
CA VAL A 15 1.57 -11.73 -18.71
C VAL A 15 1.05 -10.40 -18.22
N GLY A 16 1.06 -9.36 -19.06
CA GLY A 16 0.52 -8.03 -18.72
C GLY A 16 -0.96 -8.10 -18.35
N ARG A 17 -1.76 -8.87 -19.11
CA ARG A 17 -3.17 -9.05 -18.79
C ARG A 17 -3.38 -9.80 -17.47
N GLN A 18 -2.68 -10.92 -17.27
CA GLN A 18 -2.77 -11.68 -16.03
C GLN A 18 -2.34 -10.86 -14.80
N GLY A 19 -1.26 -10.09 -14.93
CA GLY A 19 -0.77 -9.20 -13.87
C GLY A 19 -1.75 -8.06 -13.57
N PHE A 20 -2.37 -7.49 -14.60
CA PHE A 20 -3.43 -6.51 -14.44
C PHE A 20 -4.64 -7.10 -13.69
N ASP A 21 -5.13 -8.26 -14.12
CA ASP A 21 -6.27 -8.92 -13.48
C ASP A 21 -5.96 -9.24 -11.99
N ALA A 22 -4.74 -9.70 -11.68
CA ALA A 22 -4.31 -9.94 -10.30
C ALA A 22 -4.21 -8.64 -9.47
N MET A 23 -3.71 -7.55 -10.05
CA MET A 23 -3.60 -6.25 -9.37
C MET A 23 -4.97 -5.66 -9.07
N VAL A 24 -5.91 -5.73 -10.02
CA VAL A 24 -7.28 -5.26 -9.82
C VAL A 24 -7.97 -6.10 -8.74
N GLN A 25 -7.72 -7.41 -8.70
CA GLN A 25 -8.24 -8.29 -7.65
C GLN A 25 -7.63 -8.01 -6.27
N SER A 26 -6.38 -7.56 -6.19
CA SER A 26 -5.71 -7.33 -4.90
C SER A 26 -6.05 -5.98 -4.24
N HIS A 27 -6.55 -5.00 -5.00
CA HIS A 27 -6.73 -3.62 -4.50
C HIS A 27 -8.20 -3.18 -4.30
N GLU A 28 -9.19 -3.95 -4.76
CA GLU A 28 -10.60 -3.51 -4.73
C GLU A 28 -11.48 -4.38 -3.80
N PRO A 29 -12.21 -3.77 -2.84
CA PRO A 29 -13.32 -4.43 -2.16
C PRO A 29 -14.38 -4.88 -3.17
N ALA A 30 -14.96 -6.08 -3.01
CA ALA A 30 -15.86 -6.72 -3.97
C ALA A 30 -17.06 -5.85 -4.45
N SER A 31 -17.43 -4.80 -3.71
CA SER A 31 -18.51 -3.87 -4.03
C SER A 31 -18.15 -2.73 -5.00
N ALA A 32 -16.86 -2.41 -5.21
CA ALA A 32 -16.40 -1.36 -6.12
C ALA A 32 -15.74 -1.88 -7.40
N PHE A 33 -15.42 -3.19 -7.43
CA PHE A 33 -14.76 -3.90 -8.53
C PHE A 33 -15.38 -3.60 -9.91
N GLY A 34 -16.71 -3.61 -10.02
CA GLY A 34 -17.40 -3.43 -11.30
C GLY A 34 -17.19 -2.06 -11.96
N ARG A 35 -16.97 -0.99 -11.19
CA ARG A 35 -16.79 0.36 -11.74
C ARG A 35 -15.37 0.59 -12.22
N THR A 36 -14.39 0.16 -11.42
CA THR A 36 -12.96 0.26 -11.76
C THR A 36 -12.64 -0.65 -12.94
N PHE A 37 -13.18 -1.88 -12.95
CA PHE A 37 -13.02 -2.81 -14.08
C PHE A 37 -13.64 -2.28 -15.38
N ALA A 38 -14.85 -1.71 -15.33
CA ALA A 38 -15.51 -1.14 -16.51
C ALA A 38 -14.74 0.06 -17.11
N GLY A 39 -14.15 0.89 -16.25
CA GLY A 39 -13.27 1.98 -16.69
C GLY A 39 -12.03 1.47 -17.42
N SER A 40 -11.35 0.48 -16.85
CA SER A 40 -10.15 -0.12 -17.46
C SER A 40 -10.45 -0.84 -18.78
N GLU A 41 -11.59 -1.52 -18.88
CA GLU A 41 -12.01 -2.19 -20.12
C GLU A 41 -12.19 -1.19 -21.27
N THR A 42 -12.73 -0.01 -20.98
CA THR A 42 -12.88 1.07 -21.97
C THR A 42 -11.52 1.51 -22.51
N TRP A 43 -10.52 1.64 -21.65
CA TRP A 43 -9.16 1.99 -22.07
C TRP A 43 -8.49 0.90 -22.89
N PHE A 44 -8.71 -0.39 -22.57
CA PHE A 44 -8.22 -1.48 -23.40
C PHE A 44 -8.81 -1.45 -24.80
N GLN A 45 -10.13 -1.24 -24.90
CA GLN A 45 -10.80 -1.14 -26.19
C GLN A 45 -10.30 0.07 -26.99
N LEU A 46 -10.15 1.23 -26.35
CA LEU A 46 -9.58 2.42 -27.00
C LEU A 46 -8.13 2.21 -27.46
N ALA A 47 -7.30 1.56 -26.65
CA ALA A 47 -5.92 1.24 -27.01
C ALA A 47 -5.87 0.26 -28.19
N TRP A 48 -6.75 -0.74 -28.20
CA TRP A 48 -6.87 -1.70 -29.29
C TRP A 48 -7.28 -1.02 -30.60
N VAL A 49 -8.32 -0.18 -30.55
CA VAL A 49 -8.79 0.61 -31.70
C VAL A 49 -7.72 1.58 -32.17
N GLY A 50 -7.05 2.29 -31.26
CA GLY A 50 -5.94 3.19 -31.58
C GLY A 50 -4.79 2.47 -32.28
N GLY A 51 -4.41 1.29 -31.77
CA GLY A 51 -3.39 0.44 -32.39
C GLY A 51 -3.78 -0.01 -33.80
N ALA A 52 -5.03 -0.45 -33.99
CA ALA A 52 -5.55 -0.85 -35.30
C ALA A 52 -5.62 0.33 -36.29
N LEU A 53 -6.03 1.51 -35.83
CA LEU A 53 -6.06 2.73 -36.64
C LEU A 53 -4.66 3.14 -37.09
N ILE A 54 -3.69 3.13 -36.18
CA ILE A 54 -2.29 3.41 -36.51
C ILE A 54 -1.79 2.38 -37.53
N ALA A 55 -2.03 1.08 -37.31
CA ALA A 55 -1.61 0.02 -38.22
C ALA A 55 -2.27 0.13 -39.60
N THR A 56 -3.55 0.52 -39.67
CA THR A 56 -4.32 0.60 -40.92
C THR A 56 -4.01 1.87 -41.72
N ALA A 57 -3.89 3.01 -41.04
CA ALA A 57 -3.47 4.26 -41.67
C ALA A 57 -2.03 4.18 -42.19
N SER A 58 -1.26 3.28 -41.59
CA SER A 58 0.10 2.98 -41.97
C SER A 58 0.12 1.92 -43.09
N SER A 59 0.14 2.33 -44.36
CA SER A 59 0.72 1.51 -45.44
C SER A 59 2.25 1.39 -45.30
N LEU A 60 2.71 1.22 -44.05
CA LEU A 60 4.10 1.35 -43.65
C LEU A 60 4.89 0.14 -44.14
N ASN A 61 6.02 0.43 -44.78
CA ASN A 61 7.10 -0.53 -44.94
C ASN A 61 7.37 -1.18 -43.57
N ILE A 62 7.51 -2.52 -43.54
CA ILE A 62 7.75 -3.31 -42.33
C ILE A 62 8.83 -2.70 -41.43
N ARG A 63 9.86 -2.05 -41.99
CA ARG A 63 10.92 -1.38 -41.23
C ARG A 63 10.41 -0.22 -40.36
N LEU A 64 9.51 0.61 -40.91
CA LEU A 64 8.88 1.71 -40.19
C LEU A 64 7.92 1.20 -39.10
N ALA A 65 7.16 0.14 -39.39
CA ALA A 65 6.29 -0.48 -38.38
C ALA A 65 7.10 -1.05 -37.20
N MET A 66 8.23 -1.71 -37.49
CA MET A 66 9.15 -2.20 -36.47
C MET A 66 9.82 -1.07 -35.68
N ALA A 67 10.15 0.06 -36.33
CA ALA A 67 10.69 1.23 -35.64
C ALA A 67 9.66 1.88 -34.71
N ALA A 68 8.41 2.04 -35.16
CA ALA A 68 7.33 2.56 -34.34
C ALA A 68 7.06 1.67 -33.12
N LEU A 69 7.04 0.35 -33.32
CA LEU A 69 6.93 -0.63 -32.24
C LEU A 69 8.09 -0.52 -31.23
N ALA A 70 9.33 -0.40 -31.71
CA ALA A 70 10.49 -0.23 -30.84
C ALA A 70 10.37 1.04 -29.98
N VAL A 71 9.97 2.17 -30.58
CA VAL A 71 9.74 3.42 -29.86
C VAL A 71 8.64 3.26 -28.80
N ALA A 72 7.55 2.56 -29.11
CA ALA A 72 6.46 2.31 -28.15
C ALA A 72 6.89 1.40 -26.98
N LEU A 73 7.83 0.46 -27.20
CA LEU A 73 8.30 -0.45 -26.17
C LEU A 73 9.28 0.20 -25.18
N ILE A 74 9.97 1.28 -25.55
CA ILE A 74 10.91 1.99 -24.65
C ILE A 74 10.22 2.47 -23.36
N PRO A 75 9.13 3.27 -23.40
CA PRO A 75 8.47 3.73 -22.18
C PRO A 75 7.85 2.56 -21.39
N ALA A 76 7.36 1.51 -22.07
CA ALA A 76 6.83 0.32 -21.41
C ALA A 76 7.92 -0.40 -20.60
N ALA A 77 9.10 -0.61 -21.20
CA ALA A 77 10.24 -1.21 -20.51
C ALA A 77 10.69 -0.34 -19.32
N TRP A 78 10.75 0.99 -19.51
CA TRP A 78 11.12 1.91 -18.44
C TRP A 78 10.17 1.85 -17.23
N LEU A 79 8.84 1.84 -17.48
CA LEU A 79 7.84 1.72 -16.44
C LEU A 79 7.92 0.35 -15.73
N TYR A 80 8.11 -0.72 -16.49
CA TYR A 80 8.25 -2.08 -15.95
C TYR A 80 9.47 -2.20 -15.03
N GLU A 81 10.62 -1.69 -15.46
CA GLU A 81 11.80 -1.70 -14.60
C GLU A 81 11.63 -0.83 -13.36
N ARG A 82 10.94 0.34 -13.46
CA ARG A 82 10.61 1.14 -12.28
C ARG A 82 9.72 0.36 -11.31
N ALA A 83 8.71 -0.34 -11.82
CA ALA A 83 7.82 -1.16 -11.01
C ALA A 83 8.59 -2.29 -10.30
N ILE A 84 9.45 -3.02 -11.02
CA ILE A 84 10.30 -4.06 -10.39
C ILE A 84 11.25 -3.46 -9.37
N ARG A 85 11.89 -2.32 -9.67
CA ARG A 85 12.83 -1.68 -8.74
C ARG A 85 12.14 -1.24 -7.45
N VAL A 86 10.90 -0.74 -7.53
CA VAL A 86 10.11 -0.40 -6.35
C VAL A 86 9.74 -1.65 -5.56
N ALA A 87 9.19 -2.68 -6.22
CA ALA A 87 8.82 -3.94 -5.58
C ALA A 87 10.03 -4.67 -4.95
N ALA A 88 11.19 -4.63 -5.60
CA ALA A 88 12.44 -5.19 -5.09
C ALA A 88 12.95 -4.41 -3.88
N ARG A 89 12.82 -3.07 -3.86
CA ARG A 89 13.16 -2.24 -2.69
C ARG A 89 12.24 -2.56 -1.52
N GLU A 90 10.94 -2.74 -1.75
CA GLU A 90 9.99 -3.11 -0.71
C GLU A 90 10.25 -4.51 -0.16
N THR A 91 10.53 -5.49 -1.02
CA THR A 91 10.85 -6.87 -0.61
C THR A 91 12.19 -6.94 0.12
N THR A 92 13.21 -6.21 -0.35
CA THR A 92 14.53 -6.15 0.30
C THR A 92 14.47 -5.38 1.61
N ALA A 93 13.69 -4.30 1.69
CA ALA A 93 13.44 -3.58 2.93
C ALA A 93 12.66 -4.44 3.94
N ALA A 94 11.70 -5.25 3.48
CA ALA A 94 10.99 -6.22 4.33
C ALA A 94 11.90 -7.37 4.80
N THR A 95 12.86 -7.79 3.97
CA THR A 95 13.83 -8.86 4.30
C THR A 95 14.95 -8.38 5.22
N ASN A 96 15.38 -7.12 5.09
CA ASN A 96 16.47 -6.52 5.87
C ASN A 96 15.99 -5.71 7.08
N ALA A 97 14.69 -5.48 7.23
CA ALA A 97 14.15 -5.02 8.50
C ALA A 97 14.50 -6.10 9.54
N PRO A 98 15.11 -5.75 10.69
CA PRO A 98 15.07 -6.63 11.83
C PRO A 98 13.57 -6.82 12.09
N THR A 99 13.01 -7.97 11.71
CA THR A 99 11.61 -8.29 11.96
C THR A 99 11.45 -8.61 13.44
N GLU A 100 11.71 -7.60 14.27
CA GLU A 100 11.08 -7.49 15.55
C GLU A 100 9.63 -7.08 15.24
N PRO A 101 8.65 -7.99 15.32
CA PRO A 101 7.31 -7.74 14.79
C PRO A 101 6.65 -6.55 15.47
N LEU A 102 7.12 -6.17 16.67
CA LEU A 102 6.70 -4.96 17.39
C LEU A 102 7.12 -3.66 16.70
N VAL A 103 8.30 -3.58 16.08
CA VAL A 103 8.73 -2.40 15.32
C VAL A 103 7.86 -2.23 14.08
N ALA A 104 7.58 -3.32 13.38
CA ALA A 104 6.66 -3.32 12.25
C ALA A 104 5.22 -2.95 12.69
N ALA A 105 4.75 -3.46 13.83
CA ALA A 105 3.45 -3.09 14.40
C ALA A 105 3.36 -1.58 14.70
N ARG A 106 4.40 -0.99 15.31
CA ARG A 106 4.45 0.47 15.57
C ARG A 106 4.36 1.29 14.29
N ASN A 107 5.07 0.89 13.23
CA ASN A 107 5.02 1.59 11.94
C ASN A 107 3.61 1.53 11.33
N ARG A 108 2.92 0.39 11.46
CA ARG A 108 1.52 0.23 11.03
C ARG A 108 0.58 1.14 11.82
N VAL A 109 0.75 1.26 13.14
CA VAL A 109 -0.03 2.20 13.96
C VAL A 109 0.20 3.65 13.52
N ARG A 110 1.45 4.04 13.21
CA ARG A 110 1.77 5.38 12.68
C ARG A 110 1.07 5.65 11.35
N LEU A 111 1.04 4.67 10.45
CA LEU A 111 0.28 4.77 9.20
C LEU A 111 -1.23 4.89 9.45
N ALA A 112 -1.78 4.14 10.41
CA ALA A 112 -3.19 4.27 10.80
C ALA A 112 -3.55 5.69 11.27
N VAL A 113 -2.69 6.29 12.10
CA VAL A 113 -2.83 7.70 12.53
C VAL A 113 -2.78 8.64 11.34
N HIS A 114 -1.84 8.43 10.42
CA HIS A 114 -1.70 9.26 9.21
C HIS A 114 -2.95 9.21 8.33
N TRP A 115 -3.48 8.03 8.05
CA TRP A 115 -4.71 7.86 7.28
C TRP A 115 -5.93 8.51 7.95
N LEU A 116 -6.02 8.40 9.27
CA LEU A 116 -7.07 9.05 10.05
C LEU A 116 -6.99 10.58 9.93
N ALA A 117 -5.78 11.14 10.00
CA ALA A 117 -5.54 12.58 9.83
C ALA A 117 -5.91 13.09 8.43
N LEU A 118 -5.79 12.25 7.39
CA LEU A 118 -6.23 12.55 6.03
C LEU A 118 -7.76 12.39 5.83
N GLY A 119 -8.52 12.09 6.89
CA GLY A 119 -9.96 11.84 6.79
C GLY A 119 -10.30 10.53 6.06
N GLN A 120 -9.36 9.58 6.00
CA GLN A 120 -9.51 8.29 5.32
C GLN A 120 -9.56 7.15 6.36
N PRO A 121 -10.71 6.93 7.02
CA PRO A 121 -10.78 6.01 8.15
C PRO A 121 -10.74 4.52 7.72
N GLY A 122 -11.06 4.20 6.46
CA GLY A 122 -11.00 2.83 5.94
C GLY A 122 -9.57 2.25 5.95
N PRO A 123 -8.61 2.88 5.25
CA PRO A 123 -7.20 2.49 5.31
C PRO A 123 -6.65 2.45 6.73
N ALA A 124 -7.04 3.40 7.59
CA ALA A 124 -6.62 3.43 8.98
C ALA A 124 -6.99 2.16 9.76
N VAL A 125 -8.20 1.62 9.55
CA VAL A 125 -8.64 0.38 10.19
C VAL A 125 -7.84 -0.83 9.72
N VAL A 126 -7.47 -0.88 8.43
CA VAL A 126 -6.66 -1.97 7.87
C VAL A 126 -5.25 -1.96 8.46
N GLU A 127 -4.63 -0.79 8.55
CA GLU A 127 -3.31 -0.64 9.17
C GLU A 127 -3.34 -1.00 10.67
N LEU A 128 -4.41 -0.62 11.37
CA LEU A 128 -4.60 -0.96 12.78
C LEU A 128 -4.73 -2.48 13.01
N GLN A 129 -5.45 -3.19 12.14
CA GLN A 129 -5.54 -4.65 12.19
C GLN A 129 -4.18 -5.30 11.91
N GLY A 130 -3.45 -4.81 10.91
CA GLY A 130 -2.09 -5.29 10.61
C GLY A 130 -1.13 -5.10 11.79
N ALA A 131 -1.27 -4.00 12.55
CA ALA A 131 -0.51 -3.80 13.77
C ALA A 131 -0.83 -4.86 14.84
N ILE A 132 -2.10 -5.22 15.02
CA ILE A 132 -2.52 -6.26 15.97
C ILE A 132 -1.95 -7.63 15.57
N ASP A 133 -2.03 -7.99 14.29
CA ASP A 133 -1.55 -9.29 13.83
C ASP A 133 -0.03 -9.42 13.99
N LEU A 134 0.71 -8.33 13.77
CA LEU A 134 2.15 -8.26 14.04
C LEU A 134 2.47 -8.29 15.55
N ALA A 135 1.67 -7.62 16.39
CA ALA A 135 1.83 -7.68 17.83
C ALA A 135 1.61 -9.11 18.36
N ARG A 136 0.59 -9.83 17.87
CA ARG A 136 0.35 -11.24 18.17
C ARG A 136 1.52 -12.12 17.75
N LEU A 137 2.10 -11.88 16.57
CA LEU A 137 3.27 -12.62 16.10
C LEU A 137 4.49 -12.44 17.02
N ALA A 138 4.60 -11.28 17.68
CA ALA A 138 5.58 -11.02 18.74
C ALA A 138 5.17 -11.54 20.13
N GLY A 139 4.09 -12.30 20.26
CA GLY A 139 3.58 -12.80 21.54
C GLY A 139 2.88 -11.76 22.41
N ARG A 140 2.46 -10.62 21.82
CA ARG A 140 1.62 -9.61 22.49
C ARG A 140 0.17 -9.80 22.07
N ASP A 141 -0.56 -10.60 22.83
CA ASP A 141 -1.98 -10.77 22.61
C ASP A 141 -2.77 -9.54 23.08
N PRO A 142 -3.58 -8.91 22.21
CA PRO A 142 -4.49 -7.85 22.64
C PRO A 142 -5.58 -8.43 23.56
N ASP A 143 -6.12 -7.60 24.42
CA ASP A 143 -7.36 -7.92 25.14
C ASP A 143 -8.45 -8.34 24.12
N PRO A 144 -9.12 -9.49 24.31
CA PRO A 144 -10.17 -9.96 23.40
C PRO A 144 -11.27 -8.92 23.15
N ALA A 145 -11.55 -8.04 24.10
CA ALA A 145 -12.50 -6.95 23.92
C ALA A 145 -12.01 -5.90 22.89
N VAL A 146 -10.70 -5.61 22.89
CA VAL A 146 -10.05 -4.71 21.93
C VAL A 146 -10.03 -5.33 20.54
N ALA A 147 -9.64 -6.60 20.45
CA ALA A 147 -9.66 -7.36 19.20
C ALA A 147 -11.07 -7.39 18.57
N ALA A 148 -12.11 -7.64 19.38
CA ALA A 148 -13.50 -7.65 18.91
C ALA A 148 -14.00 -6.26 18.49
N ARG A 149 -13.51 -5.17 19.09
CA ARG A 149 -13.83 -3.79 18.67
C ARG A 149 -13.18 -3.45 17.34
N VAL A 150 -11.90 -3.80 17.14
CA VAL A 150 -11.20 -3.56 15.86
C VAL A 150 -11.85 -4.37 14.74
N GLU A 151 -12.19 -5.64 14.99
CA GLU A 151 -12.88 -6.47 14.00
C GLU A 151 -14.25 -5.90 13.61
N ARG A 152 -15.01 -5.34 14.56
CA ARG A 152 -16.27 -4.64 14.25
C ARG A 152 -16.05 -3.39 13.40
N LEU A 153 -15.03 -2.59 13.68
CA LEU A 153 -14.68 -1.45 12.82
C LEU A 153 -14.25 -1.89 11.43
N ARG A 154 -13.49 -2.99 11.32
CA ARG A 154 -13.09 -3.58 10.05
C ARG A 154 -14.31 -4.03 9.24
N GLN A 155 -15.25 -4.73 9.88
CA GLN A 155 -16.50 -5.13 9.24
C GLN A 155 -17.34 -3.92 8.82
N ALA A 156 -17.46 -2.90 9.66
CA ALA A 156 -18.17 -1.66 9.32
C ALA A 156 -17.51 -0.94 8.12
N ALA A 157 -16.17 -0.83 8.11
CA ALA A 157 -15.41 -0.24 7.02
C ALA A 157 -15.59 -1.01 5.70
N LEU A 158 -15.55 -2.35 5.73
CA LEU A 158 -15.76 -3.19 4.55
C LEU A 158 -17.20 -3.13 4.03
N THR A 159 -18.18 -3.00 4.93
CA THR A 159 -19.61 -2.90 4.57
C THR A 159 -20.07 -1.46 4.31
N ARG A 160 -19.16 -0.48 4.35
CA ARG A 160 -19.43 0.97 4.26
C ARG A 160 -20.49 1.46 5.23
N GLN A 161 -20.67 0.77 6.36
CA GLN A 161 -21.50 1.29 7.42
C GLN A 161 -20.78 2.47 8.08
N PRO A 162 -21.50 3.57 8.39
CA PRO A 162 -20.92 4.66 9.14
C PRO A 162 -20.45 4.12 10.50
N PHE A 163 -19.21 4.42 10.85
CA PHE A 163 -18.64 4.10 12.15
C PHE A 163 -18.03 5.36 12.77
N GLU A 164 -17.99 5.40 14.09
CA GLU A 164 -17.53 6.57 14.81
C GLU A 164 -16.00 6.72 14.72
N VAL A 165 -15.56 7.84 14.14
CA VAL A 165 -14.14 8.20 14.02
C VAL A 165 -13.47 8.27 15.41
N GLY A 166 -14.21 8.72 16.43
CA GLY A 166 -13.74 8.74 17.82
C GLY A 166 -13.47 7.34 18.39
N ALA A 167 -14.27 6.34 18.01
CA ALA A 167 -14.03 4.96 18.43
C ALA A 167 -12.76 4.37 17.80
N LEU A 168 -12.45 4.74 16.56
CA LEU A 168 -11.19 4.40 15.89
C LEU A 168 -9.99 5.07 16.55
N ALA A 169 -10.07 6.37 16.85
CA ALA A 169 -9.00 7.09 17.54
C ALA A 169 -8.68 6.49 18.93
N GLY A 170 -9.71 6.11 19.69
CA GLY A 170 -9.54 5.41 20.96
C GLY A 170 -8.83 4.07 20.81
N LEU A 171 -9.19 3.28 19.80
CA LEU A 171 -8.55 1.99 19.54
C LEU A 171 -7.10 2.14 19.06
N ILE A 172 -6.78 3.16 18.25
CA ILE A 172 -5.39 3.45 17.88
C ILE A 172 -4.54 3.70 19.13
N ALA A 173 -5.04 4.46 20.11
CA ALA A 173 -4.33 4.68 21.37
C ALA A 173 -4.11 3.37 22.15
N GLU A 174 -5.12 2.49 22.21
CA GLU A 174 -5.02 1.18 22.87
C GLU A 174 -4.03 0.22 22.17
N VAL A 175 -3.95 0.22 20.84
CA VAL A 175 -2.99 -0.61 20.10
C VAL A 175 -1.57 -0.01 20.13
N THR A 176 -1.46 1.32 20.27
CA THR A 176 -0.18 1.99 20.48
C THR A 176 0.49 1.51 21.77
N THR A 177 -0.27 1.40 22.86
CA THR A 177 0.26 0.90 24.15
C THR A 177 0.62 -0.58 24.09
N LEU A 178 -0.14 -1.39 23.35
CA LEU A 178 0.18 -2.80 23.11
C LEU A 178 1.52 -2.99 22.38
N SER A 179 1.83 -2.08 21.47
CA SER A 179 3.04 -2.12 20.65
C SER A 179 4.23 -1.43 21.32
N ALA A 180 4.04 -0.73 22.45
CA ALA A 180 5.10 0.00 23.14
C ALA A 180 6.16 -0.95 23.74
N PRO A 181 7.44 -0.53 23.79
CA PRO A 181 8.50 -1.35 24.41
C PRO A 181 8.20 -1.55 25.91
N ARG A 182 8.41 -2.77 26.42
CA ARG A 182 8.36 -2.98 27.88
C ARG A 182 9.58 -2.30 28.53
N PRO A 183 9.47 -1.87 29.80
CA PRO A 183 10.61 -1.34 30.54
C PRO A 183 11.81 -2.30 30.55
N ASP A 184 11.53 -3.61 30.56
CA ASP A 184 12.54 -4.68 30.60
C ASP A 184 13.13 -5.03 29.22
N GLU A 185 12.53 -4.54 28.13
CA GLU A 185 12.99 -4.69 26.74
C GLU A 185 13.81 -3.47 26.27
N ALA A 186 14.00 -2.46 27.13
CA ALA A 186 14.89 -1.34 26.83
C ALA A 186 16.33 -1.88 26.69
N THR A 187 16.75 -2.10 25.45
CA THR A 187 18.04 -2.65 25.07
C THR A 187 19.17 -2.01 25.87
N PRO A 188 20.05 -2.79 26.53
CA PRO A 188 21.29 -2.26 27.09
C PRO A 188 22.08 -1.63 25.93
N THR A 189 22.50 -0.38 26.12
CA THR A 189 23.29 0.42 25.17
C THR A 189 24.59 -0.30 24.79
N HIS A 190 24.54 -1.20 23.82
CA HIS A 190 25.74 -1.68 23.15
C HIS A 190 26.20 -0.57 22.19
N PRO A 191 27.43 -0.03 22.34
CA PRO A 191 27.92 1.01 21.46
C PRO A 191 28.01 0.50 20.01
N PRO A 192 27.57 1.29 19.02
CA PRO A 192 27.61 0.87 17.62
C PRO A 192 29.06 0.69 17.17
N SER A 193 29.41 -0.52 16.77
CA SER A 193 30.63 -0.76 16.01
C SER A 193 30.47 -0.14 14.63
N GLY A 194 31.08 1.03 14.46
CA GLY A 194 31.51 1.65 13.21
C GLY A 194 30.67 1.38 11.95
N THR A 195 29.64 2.19 11.73
CA THR A 195 29.32 2.68 10.39
C THR A 195 28.74 4.07 10.59
N THR A 196 29.47 5.10 10.14
CA THR A 196 29.04 6.50 10.17
C THR A 196 27.81 6.65 9.29
N VAL A 197 26.63 6.53 9.90
CA VAL A 197 25.38 7.06 9.37
C VAL A 197 25.27 8.47 9.96
N GLU A 198 25.19 9.47 9.08
CA GLU A 198 24.93 10.86 9.44
C GLU A 198 23.70 10.96 10.36
N PRO A 199 23.75 11.79 11.42
CA PRO A 199 22.63 11.91 12.34
C PRO A 199 21.48 12.61 11.62
N VAL A 200 20.40 11.87 11.35
CA VAL A 200 19.08 12.47 11.14
C VAL A 200 18.71 13.14 12.47
N THR A 201 18.63 14.46 12.44
CA THR A 201 18.25 15.29 13.58
C THR A 201 16.91 14.82 14.12
N ASP A 202 16.94 14.22 15.31
CA ASP A 202 15.78 13.77 16.08
C ASP A 202 15.03 15.02 16.58
N GLN A 203 14.04 15.44 15.80
CA GLN A 203 13.14 16.51 16.18
C GLN A 203 12.06 15.88 17.07
N PRO A 204 11.90 16.33 18.33
CA PRO A 204 11.03 15.65 19.29
C PRO A 204 9.59 15.59 18.77
N ASP A 205 9.05 14.38 18.79
CA ASP A 205 7.68 14.00 18.42
C ASP A 205 6.64 14.89 19.12
N GLU A 206 6.08 15.86 18.39
CA GLU A 206 4.88 16.60 18.79
C GLU A 206 3.59 16.25 17.99
N PRO A 207 3.22 14.97 17.72
CA PRO A 207 1.95 14.67 17.04
C PRO A 207 0.79 14.30 17.99
N LEU A 208 1.03 13.95 19.26
CA LEU A 208 -0.03 13.44 20.15
C LEU A 208 -0.85 14.52 20.88
N ALA A 209 -0.31 15.74 21.04
CA ALA A 209 -1.03 16.85 21.66
C ALA A 209 -2.15 17.39 20.74
N ASN A 210 -1.93 17.36 19.42
CA ASN A 210 -2.83 17.96 18.44
C ASN A 210 -4.05 17.08 18.05
N VAL A 211 -4.00 15.79 18.38
CA VAL A 211 -5.14 14.88 18.19
C VAL A 211 -6.19 15.12 19.28
N ARG A 212 -5.77 15.40 20.52
CA ARG A 212 -6.68 15.69 21.64
C ARG A 212 -7.44 17.01 21.44
N SER A 213 -6.76 18.06 20.98
CA SER A 213 -7.37 19.36 20.67
C SER A 213 -8.42 19.26 19.56
N THR A 214 -8.16 18.46 18.52
CA THR A 214 -9.11 18.24 17.41
C THR A 214 -10.38 17.51 17.89
N THR A 215 -10.26 16.54 18.81
CA THR A 215 -11.43 15.87 19.41
C THR A 215 -12.26 16.79 20.32
N ASP A 216 -11.64 17.75 21.01
CA ASP A 216 -12.36 18.73 21.84
C ASP A 216 -13.04 19.80 20.98
N GLN A 217 -12.44 20.20 19.85
CA GLN A 217 -13.04 21.14 18.92
C GLN A 217 -14.32 20.59 18.27
N LEU A 218 -14.31 19.31 17.85
CA LEU A 218 -15.49 18.66 17.25
C LEU A 218 -16.63 18.39 18.26
N ARG A 219 -16.34 18.38 19.57
CA ARG A 219 -17.34 18.26 20.63
C ARG A 219 -18.00 19.61 20.98
N SER A 220 -17.34 20.73 20.68
CA SER A 220 -17.84 22.09 20.92
C SER A 220 -18.81 22.60 19.84
N GLU A 221 -18.91 21.94 18.68
CA GLU A 221 -19.74 22.36 17.54
C GLU A 221 -21.03 21.52 17.36
N ARG A 222 -21.42 20.76 18.38
CA ARG A 222 -22.73 20.07 18.46
C ARG A 222 -23.51 20.54 19.68
#